data_AF-A0A1F7RB28-F1
#
_entry.id   AF-A0A1F7RB28-F1
#
_cell.length_a   1.000
_cell.length_b   1.000
_cell.length_c   1.000
_cell.angle_alpha   90.00
_cell.angle_beta   90.00
_cell.angle_gamma   90.00
#
_symmetry.space_group_name_H-M   'P 1'
#
loop_
_entity.id
_entity.type
_entity.pdbx_description
1 polymer ?
#
loop_
_entity_poly.entity_id
_entity_poly.type
_entity_poly.pdbx_seq_one_letter_code
_entity_poly.pdbx_strand_id
1 'polypeptide(L)'
;MLKPLRRLSSGFTIVEITVVLVVLAILAALTYSIAVPKYRERSYQTRANSELNTVGNALTLYVAKYNDYPADVNRDLPSGIQEFLQGQYQDDWPDTPYPGCVYDYDRWDSISVIQISIRCCNIGDNATCNTNANKYFKNLVDQSVLDAWDSYSSVYYCIKGNPCRSHSSKPPNHPGHCINCTTGSQFF
;
A
#
# COMPACT_ATOMS: atom_id res chain seq x y z
N MET A 1 -56.69 -29.33 -38.46
CA MET A 1 -55.60 -28.41 -38.91
C MET A 1 -55.45 -27.31 -37.86
N LEU A 2 -54.35 -27.29 -37.12
CA LEU A 2 -54.03 -26.24 -36.14
C LEU A 2 -53.31 -25.10 -36.85
N LYS A 3 -53.87 -23.88 -36.76
CA LYS A 3 -53.24 -22.66 -37.28
C LYS A 3 -52.02 -22.30 -36.42
N PRO A 4 -50.83 -22.14 -37.00
CA PRO A 4 -49.67 -21.71 -36.24
C PRO A 4 -49.85 -20.25 -35.78
N LEU A 5 -49.67 -20.00 -34.49
CA LEU A 5 -49.63 -18.63 -33.94
C LEU A 5 -48.35 -17.95 -34.43
N ARG A 6 -48.50 -16.90 -35.24
CA ARG A 6 -47.38 -16.03 -35.63
C ARG A 6 -46.80 -15.39 -34.37
N ARG A 7 -45.54 -15.68 -34.05
CA ARG A 7 -44.77 -14.87 -33.09
C ARG A 7 -44.57 -13.48 -33.69
N LEU A 8 -45.19 -12.48 -33.08
CA LEU A 8 -44.85 -11.08 -33.32
C LEU A 8 -43.54 -10.80 -32.58
N SER A 9 -42.40 -11.02 -33.23
CA SER A 9 -41.11 -10.53 -32.72
C SER A 9 -40.96 -9.07 -33.13
N SER A 10 -41.29 -8.16 -32.22
CA SER A 10 -40.88 -6.76 -32.33
C SER A 10 -39.36 -6.70 -32.11
N GLY A 11 -38.62 -6.24 -33.13
CA GLY A 11 -37.19 -5.94 -32.98
C GLY A 11 -37.00 -4.59 -32.27
N PHE A 12 -35.89 -4.46 -31.55
CA PHE A 12 -35.46 -3.17 -31.00
C PHE A 12 -35.11 -2.21 -32.14
N THR A 13 -35.56 -0.97 -32.06
CA THR A 13 -35.21 0.09 -33.00
C THR A 13 -33.83 0.68 -32.69
N ILE A 14 -33.20 1.29 -33.70
CA ILE A 14 -31.92 2.00 -33.52
C ILE A 14 -32.06 3.11 -32.47
N VAL A 15 -33.21 3.80 -32.44
CA VAL A 15 -33.47 4.89 -31.47
C VAL A 15 -33.48 4.34 -30.05
N GLU A 16 -34.14 3.21 -29.80
CA GLU A 16 -34.19 2.60 -28.47
C GLU A 16 -32.81 2.14 -27.99
N ILE A 17 -32.01 1.52 -28.87
CA ILE A 17 -30.63 1.15 -28.51
C ILE A 17 -29.79 2.40 -28.24
N THR A 18 -29.97 3.47 -29.02
CA THR A 18 -29.20 4.71 -28.85
C THR A 18 -29.51 5.39 -27.51
N VAL A 19 -30.79 5.51 -27.15
CA VAL A 19 -31.18 6.10 -25.85
C VAL A 19 -30.65 5.28 -24.69
N VAL A 20 -30.71 3.94 -24.78
CA VAL A 20 -30.18 3.06 -23.73
C VAL A 20 -28.66 3.23 -23.59
N LEU A 21 -27.91 3.27 -24.69
CA LEU A 21 -26.46 3.50 -24.64
C LEU A 21 -26.10 4.86 -24.04
N VAL A 22 -26.85 5.91 -24.37
CA VAL A 22 -26.64 7.25 -23.79
C VAL A 22 -26.87 7.22 -22.27
N VAL A 23 -27.96 6.59 -21.81
CA VAL A 23 -28.24 6.47 -20.37
C VAL A 23 -27.17 5.63 -19.67
N LEU A 24 -26.76 4.49 -20.25
CA LEU A 24 -25.70 3.65 -19.69
C LEU A 24 -24.35 4.37 -19.62
N ALA A 25 -24.00 5.16 -20.63
CA ALA A 25 -22.76 5.95 -20.64
C ALA A 25 -22.74 6.99 -19.51
N ILE A 26 -23.86 7.70 -19.30
CA ILE A 26 -23.98 8.68 -18.22
C ILE A 26 -23.87 7.98 -16.85
N LEU A 27 -24.59 6.88 -16.64
CA LEU A 27 -24.54 6.13 -15.39
C LEU A 27 -23.14 5.55 -15.13
N ALA A 28 -22.48 5.02 -16.15
CA ALA A 28 -21.10 4.53 -16.05
C ALA A 28 -20.11 5.63 -15.67
N ALA A 29 -20.22 6.83 -16.26
CA ALA A 29 -19.35 7.95 -15.94
C ALA A 29 -19.50 8.43 -14.48
N LEU A 30 -20.74 8.53 -13.99
CA LEU A 30 -21.03 8.93 -12.61
C LEU A 30 -20.57 7.88 -11.60
N THR A 31 -20.85 6.61 -11.87
CA THR A 31 -20.44 5.52 -10.97
C THR A 31 -18.91 5.39 -10.92
N TYR A 32 -18.23 5.48 -12.06
CA TYR A 32 -16.78 5.37 -12.13
C TYR A 32 -16.07 6.49 -11.34
N SER A 33 -16.51 7.74 -11.51
CA SER A 33 -15.88 8.90 -10.87
C SER A 33 -15.97 8.91 -9.34
N ILE A 34 -17.04 8.35 -8.76
CA ILE A 34 -17.26 8.37 -7.31
C ILE A 34 -16.70 7.10 -6.63
N ALA A 35 -16.96 5.92 -7.21
CA ALA A 35 -16.73 4.65 -6.54
C ALA A 35 -15.28 4.19 -6.63
N VAL A 36 -14.70 4.23 -7.84
CA VAL A 36 -13.44 3.56 -8.15
C VAL A 36 -12.26 4.09 -7.32
N PRO A 37 -12.08 5.40 -7.12
CA PRO A 37 -10.95 5.91 -6.33
C PRO A 37 -10.97 5.40 -4.88
N LYS A 38 -12.15 5.40 -4.24
CA LYS A 38 -12.31 4.97 -2.83
C LYS A 38 -12.05 3.48 -2.65
N TYR A 39 -12.54 2.64 -3.57
CA TYR A 39 -12.27 1.20 -3.51
C TYR A 39 -10.79 0.90 -3.74
N ARG A 40 -10.15 1.63 -4.66
CA ARG A 40 -8.72 1.50 -4.93
C ARG A 40 -7.85 1.86 -3.73
N GLU A 41 -8.13 2.99 -3.08
CA GLU A 41 -7.42 3.41 -1.86
C GLU A 41 -7.50 2.34 -0.75
N ARG A 42 -8.69 1.77 -0.53
CA ARG A 42 -8.87 0.68 0.45
C ARG A 42 -8.12 -0.58 0.04
N SER A 43 -8.18 -0.95 -1.23
CA SER A 43 -7.47 -2.13 -1.75
C SER A 43 -5.96 -1.98 -1.55
N TYR A 44 -5.42 -0.76 -1.66
CA TYR A 44 -4.01 -0.51 -1.44
C TYR A 44 -3.61 -0.76 0.00
N GLN A 45 -4.37 -0.24 0.96
CA GLN A 45 -4.11 -0.47 2.38
C GLN A 45 -4.20 -1.97 2.73
N THR A 46 -5.24 -2.65 2.26
CA THR A 46 -5.41 -4.09 2.50
C THR A 46 -4.26 -4.90 1.91
N ARG A 47 -3.86 -4.61 0.66
CA ARG A 47 -2.75 -5.29 0.01
C ARG A 47 -1.43 -5.02 0.74
N ALA A 48 -1.14 -3.76 1.06
CA ALA A 48 0.09 -3.39 1.75
C ALA A 48 0.21 -4.07 3.11
N ASN A 49 -0.88 -4.09 3.89
CA ASN A 49 -0.90 -4.76 5.18
C ASN A 49 -0.68 -6.27 5.04
N SER A 50 -1.29 -6.91 4.02
CA SER A 50 -1.07 -8.34 3.77
C SER A 50 0.40 -8.62 3.43
N GLU A 51 0.99 -7.85 2.52
CA GLU A 51 2.38 -8.01 2.07
C GLU A 51 3.36 -7.79 3.24
N LEU A 52 3.15 -6.73 4.04
CA LEU A 52 3.97 -6.45 5.22
C LEU A 52 3.91 -7.58 6.27
N ASN A 53 2.73 -8.15 6.52
CA ASN A 53 2.60 -9.30 7.42
C ASN A 53 3.29 -10.55 6.87
N THR A 54 3.17 -10.81 5.56
CA THR A 54 3.88 -11.93 4.92
C THR A 54 5.39 -11.80 5.09
N VAL A 55 5.95 -10.61 4.86
CA VAL A 55 7.40 -10.40 5.00
C VAL A 55 7.84 -10.39 6.47
N GLY A 56 7.04 -9.81 7.39
CA GLY A 56 7.30 -9.90 8.83
C GLY A 56 7.36 -11.34 9.35
N ASN A 57 6.46 -12.21 8.87
CA ASN A 57 6.48 -13.63 9.19
C ASN A 57 7.72 -14.33 8.61
N ALA A 58 8.10 -13.99 7.37
CA ALA A 58 9.31 -14.52 6.74
C ALA A 58 10.59 -14.13 7.51
N LEU A 59 10.66 -12.90 8.02
CA LEU A 59 11.76 -12.45 8.89
C LEU A 59 11.79 -13.22 10.22
N THR A 60 10.63 -13.53 10.79
CA THR A 60 10.55 -14.35 12.01
C THR A 60 11.12 -15.75 11.78
N LEU A 61 10.80 -16.36 10.63
CA LEU A 61 11.36 -17.66 10.23
C LEU A 61 12.86 -17.58 9.93
N TYR A 62 13.32 -16.49 9.31
CA TYR A 62 14.73 -16.23 9.07
C TYR A 62 15.51 -16.22 10.39
N VAL A 63 15.05 -15.47 11.39
CA VAL A 63 15.68 -15.43 12.71
C VAL A 63 15.65 -16.80 13.39
N ALA A 64 14.55 -17.55 13.27
CA ALA A 64 14.46 -18.89 13.83
C ALA A 64 15.51 -19.86 13.23
N LYS A 65 15.88 -19.68 11.95
CA LYS A 65 16.88 -20.52 11.27
C LYS A 65 18.31 -20.03 11.46
N TYR A 66 18.55 -18.73 11.30
CA TYR A 66 19.89 -18.14 11.23
C TYR A 66 20.31 -17.42 12.52
N ASN A 67 19.43 -17.36 13.53
CA ASN A 67 19.66 -16.78 14.86
C ASN A 67 19.98 -15.27 14.88
N ASP A 68 19.86 -14.60 13.74
CA ASP A 68 19.91 -13.13 13.61
C ASP A 68 19.01 -12.69 12.46
N TYR A 69 18.72 -11.39 12.39
CA TYR A 69 18.07 -10.76 11.26
C TYR A 69 19.06 -10.59 10.09
N PRO A 70 18.58 -10.45 8.84
CA PRO A 70 19.47 -10.18 7.72
C PRO A 70 20.03 -8.75 7.76
N ALA A 71 21.08 -8.50 6.99
CA ALA A 71 21.70 -7.19 6.88
C ALA A 71 20.77 -6.16 6.22
N ASP A 72 20.99 -4.89 6.54
CA ASP A 72 20.27 -3.76 5.94
C ASP A 72 20.48 -3.71 4.42
N VAL A 73 19.44 -3.32 3.70
CA VAL A 73 19.46 -3.15 2.25
C VAL A 73 18.69 -1.89 1.88
N ASN A 74 19.13 -1.19 0.84
CA ASN A 74 18.51 0.07 0.47
C ASN A 74 17.33 -0.16 -0.47
N ARG A 75 16.10 0.02 0.04
CA ARG A 75 14.84 -0.07 -0.72
C ARG A 75 14.66 -1.41 -1.42
N ASP A 76 15.07 -2.49 -0.77
CA ASP A 76 15.03 -3.82 -1.35
C ASP A 76 14.84 -4.94 -0.31
N LEU A 77 14.66 -6.18 -0.76
CA LEU A 77 14.51 -7.35 0.08
C LEU A 77 15.89 -7.78 0.56
N PRO A 78 16.04 -8.08 1.85
CA PRO A 78 17.30 -8.63 2.33
C PRO A 78 17.55 -10.02 1.73
N SER A 79 18.80 -10.32 1.35
CA SER A 79 19.17 -11.63 0.85
C SER A 79 18.90 -12.74 1.87
N GLY A 80 18.43 -13.90 1.40
CA GLY A 80 18.17 -15.09 2.20
C GLY A 80 16.76 -15.17 2.78
N ILE A 81 15.98 -14.08 2.76
CA ILE A 81 14.57 -14.13 3.19
C ILE A 81 13.69 -14.89 2.20
N GLN A 82 14.12 -14.99 0.95
CA GLN A 82 13.35 -15.55 -0.16
C GLN A 82 13.07 -17.05 0.01
N GLU A 83 13.88 -17.74 0.82
CA GLU A 83 13.61 -19.11 1.28
C GLU A 83 12.27 -19.24 2.02
N PHE A 84 11.86 -18.18 2.73
CA PHE A 84 10.66 -18.16 3.57
C PHE A 84 9.47 -17.47 2.89
N LEU A 85 9.67 -16.96 1.67
CA LEU A 85 8.62 -16.36 0.87
C LEU A 85 8.07 -17.43 -0.10
N GLN A 86 6.77 -17.68 -0.06
CA GLN A 86 6.12 -18.65 -0.94
C GLN A 86 6.05 -18.08 -2.36
N GLY A 87 6.94 -18.51 -3.26
CA GLY A 87 6.85 -18.45 -4.74
C GLY A 87 6.69 -17.09 -5.44
N GLN A 88 5.95 -16.14 -4.88
CA GLN A 88 5.54 -14.88 -5.48
C GLN A 88 6.58 -13.75 -5.31
N TYR A 89 7.55 -13.89 -4.40
CA TYR A 89 8.48 -12.82 -4.00
C TYR A 89 9.93 -13.32 -3.90
N GLN A 90 10.36 -14.16 -4.85
CA GLN A 90 11.65 -14.85 -4.77
C GLN A 90 12.88 -13.99 -5.11
N ASP A 91 12.71 -12.89 -5.83
CA ASP A 91 13.85 -12.08 -6.30
C ASP A 91 13.69 -10.58 -5.97
N ASP A 92 12.45 -10.05 -5.91
CA ASP A 92 12.16 -8.64 -5.63
C ASP A 92 11.00 -8.48 -4.63
N TRP A 93 10.93 -7.34 -3.94
CA TRP A 93 9.68 -6.95 -3.26
C TRP A 93 8.52 -6.92 -4.26
N PRO A 94 7.28 -7.21 -3.85
CA PRO A 94 6.14 -6.71 -4.59
C PRO A 94 6.27 -5.21 -4.77
N ASP A 95 5.99 -4.70 -5.97
CA ASP A 95 5.67 -3.30 -6.13
C ASP A 95 4.61 -2.93 -5.10
N THR A 96 4.88 -1.88 -4.31
CA THR A 96 3.90 -1.41 -3.35
C THR A 96 2.60 -1.10 -4.08
N PRO A 97 1.44 -1.27 -3.44
CA PRO A 97 0.18 -0.91 -4.08
C PRO A 97 0.06 0.60 -4.35
N TYR A 98 0.97 1.42 -3.82
CA TYR A 98 0.98 2.87 -3.95
C TYR A 98 1.93 3.29 -5.09
N PRO A 99 1.42 3.74 -6.25
CA PRO A 99 2.28 4.09 -7.38
C PRO A 99 3.29 5.18 -7.01
N GLY A 100 4.57 4.89 -7.27
CA GLY A 100 5.70 5.76 -6.92
C GLY A 100 6.25 5.54 -5.51
N CYS A 101 5.75 4.56 -4.76
CA CYS A 101 6.30 4.15 -3.48
C CYS A 101 6.99 2.78 -3.56
N VAL A 102 7.97 2.57 -2.69
CA VAL A 102 8.76 1.34 -2.58
C VAL A 102 8.77 0.84 -1.13
N TYR A 103 8.89 -0.48 -0.98
CA TYR A 103 9.22 -1.08 0.32
C TYR A 103 10.72 -0.93 0.60
N ASP A 104 11.07 -0.86 1.87
CA ASP A 104 12.42 -0.60 2.35
C ASP A 104 12.62 -1.38 3.65
N TYR A 105 13.44 -2.43 3.62
CA TYR A 105 13.82 -3.15 4.82
C TYR A 105 14.87 -2.33 5.56
N ASP A 106 14.48 -1.78 6.70
CA ASP A 106 15.34 -0.95 7.53
C ASP A 106 15.86 -1.78 8.72
N ARG A 107 17.17 -2.01 8.77
CA ARG A 107 17.90 -2.50 9.95
C ARG A 107 18.89 -1.44 10.42
N TRP A 108 18.59 -0.84 11.56
CA TRP A 108 19.44 0.18 12.18
C TRP A 108 20.03 -0.33 13.48
N ASP A 109 21.22 -0.95 13.39
CA ASP A 109 21.90 -1.59 14.52
C ASP A 109 22.23 -0.60 15.66
N SER A 110 22.58 0.64 15.32
CA SER A 110 22.94 1.69 16.29
C SER A 110 21.80 2.04 17.26
N ILE A 111 20.55 1.79 16.86
CA ILE A 111 19.35 2.06 17.65
C ILE A 111 18.49 0.80 17.85
N SER A 112 19.00 -0.38 17.48
CA SER A 112 18.32 -1.68 17.58
C SER A 112 16.89 -1.67 17.03
N VAL A 113 16.69 -1.05 15.87
CA VAL A 113 15.39 -1.01 15.17
C VAL A 113 15.46 -1.87 13.91
N ILE A 114 14.42 -2.66 13.70
CA ILE A 114 14.16 -3.44 12.49
C ILE A 114 12.71 -3.24 12.11
N GLN A 115 12.48 -2.77 10.89
CA GLN A 115 11.16 -2.46 10.39
C GLN A 115 11.11 -2.56 8.86
N ILE A 116 9.91 -2.53 8.31
CA ILE A 116 9.70 -2.39 6.87
C ILE A 116 9.02 -1.06 6.64
N SER A 117 9.65 -0.17 5.90
CA SER A 117 9.13 1.16 5.58
C SER A 117 8.53 1.20 4.17
N ILE A 118 7.52 2.02 3.99
CA ILE A 118 6.96 2.42 2.70
C ILE A 118 7.43 3.84 2.43
N ARG A 119 8.28 4.01 1.42
CA ARG A 119 8.88 5.28 1.02
C ARG A 119 8.26 5.75 -0.29
N CYS A 120 7.66 6.93 -0.31
CA CYS A 120 6.88 7.41 -1.47
C CYS A 120 7.59 8.46 -2.34
N CYS A 121 8.91 8.50 -2.30
CA CYS A 121 9.72 9.50 -2.99
C CYS A 121 11.21 9.14 -2.92
N ASN A 122 12.02 9.84 -3.72
CA ASN A 122 13.48 9.81 -3.61
C ASN A 122 13.96 10.60 -2.38
N ILE A 123 15.16 10.25 -1.90
CA ILE A 123 15.80 10.94 -0.78
C ILE A 123 16.00 12.42 -1.16
N GLY A 124 15.60 13.33 -0.26
CA GLY A 124 15.71 14.78 -0.46
C GLY A 124 14.55 15.43 -1.21
N ASP A 125 13.65 14.67 -1.84
CA ASP A 125 12.52 15.22 -2.61
C ASP A 125 11.26 15.42 -1.76
N ASN A 126 11.33 16.34 -0.80
CA ASN A 126 10.27 16.58 0.18
C ASN A 126 8.91 16.89 -0.48
N ALA A 127 8.88 17.61 -1.60
CA ALA A 127 7.64 17.99 -2.26
C ALA A 127 6.89 16.78 -2.84
N THR A 128 7.62 15.87 -3.49
CA THR A 128 7.05 14.61 -3.98
C THR A 128 6.61 13.71 -2.82
N CYS A 129 7.40 13.64 -1.74
CA CYS A 129 7.04 12.86 -0.55
C CYS A 129 5.72 13.33 0.05
N ASN A 130 5.60 14.64 0.26
CA ASN A 130 4.43 15.26 0.84
C ASN A 130 3.19 15.07 -0.05
N THR A 131 3.34 15.27 -1.36
CA THR A 131 2.26 15.09 -2.34
C THR A 131 1.76 13.65 -2.35
N ASN A 132 2.66 12.67 -2.41
CA ASN A 132 2.29 11.26 -2.43
C ASN A 132 1.72 10.78 -1.10
N ALA A 133 2.25 11.26 0.04
CA ALA A 133 1.71 10.96 1.36
C ALA A 133 0.28 11.50 1.52
N ASN A 134 0.03 12.76 1.16
CA ASN A 134 -1.32 13.34 1.18
C ASN A 134 -2.29 12.62 0.23
N LYS A 135 -1.78 12.06 -0.88
CA LYS A 135 -2.60 11.28 -1.81
C LYS A 135 -2.98 9.91 -1.26
N TYR A 136 -2.03 9.17 -0.70
CA TYR A 136 -2.20 7.75 -0.38
C TYR A 136 -2.50 7.47 1.11
N PHE A 137 -2.06 8.34 2.01
CA PHE A 137 -2.08 8.10 3.45
C PHE A 137 -3.06 9.00 4.23
N LYS A 138 -3.78 9.91 3.57
CA LYS A 138 -4.81 10.79 4.19
C LYS A 138 -5.87 10.09 5.05
N ASN A 139 -6.17 8.81 4.75
CA ASN A 139 -7.16 8.03 5.49
C ASN A 139 -6.52 7.13 6.57
N LEU A 140 -5.20 7.15 6.69
CA LEU A 140 -4.40 6.33 7.60
C LEU A 140 -3.67 7.19 8.65
N VAL A 141 -3.25 8.38 8.24
CA VAL A 141 -2.40 9.29 9.00
C VAL A 141 -3.13 10.60 9.24
N ASP A 142 -2.98 11.16 10.43
CA ASP A 142 -3.55 12.47 10.76
C ASP A 142 -3.02 13.57 9.84
N GLN A 143 -3.88 14.52 9.47
CA GLN A 143 -3.52 15.57 8.53
C GLN A 143 -2.36 16.43 9.04
N SER A 144 -2.27 16.69 10.35
CA SER A 144 -1.17 17.49 10.92
C SER A 144 0.20 16.83 10.73
N VAL A 145 0.25 15.50 10.74
CA VAL A 145 1.46 14.72 10.47
C VAL A 145 1.78 14.74 8.97
N LEU A 146 0.75 14.67 8.11
CA LEU A 146 0.92 14.74 6.65
C LEU A 146 1.39 16.11 6.18
N ASP A 147 0.97 17.19 6.84
CA ASP A 147 1.40 18.55 6.53
C ASP A 147 2.91 18.74 6.79
N ALA A 148 3.45 18.02 7.77
CA ALA A 148 4.88 18.01 8.10
C ALA A 148 5.68 16.89 7.39
N TRP A 149 5.05 16.12 6.51
CA TRP A 149 5.67 14.96 5.87
C TRP A 149 6.81 15.35 4.94
N ASP A 150 7.98 14.71 5.11
CA ASP A 150 9.19 14.99 4.34
C ASP A 150 9.86 13.70 3.80
N SER A 151 11.06 13.81 3.25
CA SER A 151 11.81 12.67 2.70
C SER A 151 12.36 11.68 3.72
N TYR A 152 12.30 12.00 5.02
CA TYR A 152 12.60 11.08 6.10
C TYR A 152 11.35 10.42 6.68
N SER A 153 10.17 10.94 6.36
CA SER A 153 8.90 10.37 6.76
C SER A 153 8.59 9.07 6.02
N SER A 154 7.95 8.14 6.72
CA SER A 154 7.53 6.86 6.15
C SER A 154 6.32 6.32 6.89
N VAL A 155 5.56 5.48 6.20
CA VAL A 155 4.65 4.55 6.85
C VAL A 155 5.45 3.26 7.08
N TYR A 156 5.45 2.72 8.30
CA TYR A 156 6.32 1.59 8.62
C TYR A 156 5.61 0.49 9.43
N TYR A 157 6.10 -0.72 9.28
CA TYR A 157 5.70 -1.91 10.03
C TYR A 157 6.85 -2.30 10.96
N CYS A 158 6.63 -2.19 12.26
CA CYS A 158 7.64 -2.42 13.28
C CYS A 158 7.81 -3.92 13.56
N ILE A 159 9.03 -4.45 13.44
CA ILE A 159 9.33 -5.86 13.73
C ILE A 159 10.08 -5.97 15.06
N LYS A 160 11.09 -5.12 15.24
CA LYS A 160 11.87 -5.01 16.48
C LYS A 160 12.20 -3.55 16.71
N GLY A 161 12.00 -3.08 17.93
CA GLY A 161 12.33 -1.71 18.32
C GLY A 161 11.34 -1.18 19.34
N ASN A 162 11.82 -0.36 20.26
CA ASN A 162 10.97 0.30 21.24
C ASN A 162 11.48 1.74 21.48
N PRO A 163 11.06 2.73 20.67
CA PRO A 163 10.11 2.64 19.54
C PRO A 163 10.79 2.48 18.16
N CYS A 164 10.05 1.89 17.21
CA CYS A 164 10.29 2.06 15.77
C CYS A 164 9.98 3.49 15.32
N ARG A 165 10.49 3.92 14.15
CA ARG A 165 10.48 5.35 13.75
C ARG A 165 10.61 5.54 12.24
N SER A 166 10.31 6.73 11.74
CA SER A 166 10.32 7.02 10.30
C SER A 166 11.70 6.89 9.62
N HIS A 167 12.77 7.23 10.35
CA HIS A 167 14.15 7.16 9.84
C HIS A 167 15.18 7.07 10.98
N SER A 168 16.32 6.43 10.74
CA SER A 168 17.40 6.24 11.72
C SER A 168 17.96 7.54 12.27
N SER A 169 18.14 8.54 11.39
CA SER A 169 18.70 9.86 11.75
C SER A 169 17.68 10.81 12.39
N LYS A 170 16.45 10.36 12.62
CA LYS A 170 15.36 11.19 13.14
C LYS A 170 14.89 10.69 14.50
N PRO A 171 14.35 11.59 15.35
CA PRO A 171 13.74 11.18 16.60
C PRO A 171 12.48 10.33 16.33
N PRO A 172 12.02 9.52 17.31
CA PRO A 172 10.81 8.71 17.18
C PRO A 172 9.53 9.48 16.88
N ASN A 173 9.47 10.78 17.18
CA ASN A 173 8.33 11.65 16.93
C ASN A 173 8.42 12.41 15.59
N HIS A 174 9.37 12.06 14.72
CA HIS A 174 9.40 12.62 13.37
C HIS A 174 8.17 12.17 12.58
N PRO A 175 7.58 13.02 11.71
CA PRO A 175 6.36 12.67 10.99
C PRO A 175 6.47 11.31 10.30
N GLY A 176 5.47 10.47 10.51
CA GLY A 176 5.41 9.09 10.05
C GLY A 176 4.22 8.36 10.66
N HIS A 177 4.08 7.08 10.31
CA HIS A 177 2.99 6.29 10.85
C HIS A 177 3.36 4.82 10.98
N CYS A 178 3.13 4.25 12.16
CA CYS A 178 3.34 2.83 12.38
C CYS A 178 2.04 2.06 12.17
N ILE A 179 2.04 1.07 11.29
CA ILE A 179 0.85 0.28 10.94
C ILE A 179 0.44 -0.68 12.08
N ASN A 180 1.41 -1.28 12.76
CA ASN A 180 1.19 -2.35 13.74
C ASN A 180 1.57 -1.96 15.20
N CYS A 181 1.87 -0.69 15.44
CA CYS A 181 2.19 -0.19 16.78
C CYS A 181 0.91 0.19 17.53
N THR A 182 0.88 -0.05 18.84
CA THR A 182 -0.22 0.42 19.70
C THR A 182 -0.20 1.95 19.81
N THR A 183 -1.38 2.57 19.98
CA THR A 183 -1.61 4.02 19.93
C THR A 183 -0.76 4.85 20.92
N GLY A 184 -0.12 4.23 21.92
CA GLY A 184 0.80 4.88 22.86
C GLY A 184 2.30 4.79 22.51
N SER A 185 2.64 4.15 21.39
CA SER A 185 4.02 4.00 20.88
C SER A 185 4.27 4.78 19.58
N GLN A 186 3.24 5.48 19.09
CA GLN A 186 3.33 6.46 18.01
C GLN A 186 3.48 7.83 18.67
N PHE A 187 4.70 8.36 18.68
CA PHE A 187 4.90 9.74 19.13
C PHE A 187 4.54 10.64 17.95
N PHE A 188 3.45 11.40 18.09
CA PHE A 188 3.01 12.41 17.13
C PHE A 188 3.76 13.72 17.35
#